data_AF-A0A7X7NH62-F1
#
_entry.id   AF-A0A7X7NH62-F1
#
_cell.length_a   1.000
_cell.length_b   1.000
_cell.length_c   1.000
_cell.angle_alpha   90.00
_cell.angle_beta   90.00
_cell.angle_gamma   90.00
#
_symmetry.space_group_name_H-M   'P 1'
#
loop_
_entity.id
_entity.type
_entity.pdbx_description
1 polymer ?
#
loop_
_entity_poly.entity_id
_entity_poly.type
_entity_poly.pdbx_seq_one_letter_code
_entity_poly.pdbx_strand_id
1 'polypeptide(L)' 'MKQQVPRIAIDVSNIDFMESHALGILVSHFLAMQRQGREMVLINTNSDPSQRDHADHQPRETSLNRSCNAADNTV' A
#
# COMPACT_ATOMS: atom_id res chain seq x y z
N MET A 1 16.12 35.86 -6.32
CA MET A 1 16.54 34.64 -7.05
C MET A 1 15.82 33.46 -6.42
N LYS A 2 15.02 32.68 -7.16
CA LYS A 2 14.41 31.45 -6.61
C LYS A 2 15.53 30.41 -6.51
N GLN A 3 15.91 30.01 -5.29
CA GLN A 3 16.83 28.89 -5.09
C GLN A 3 16.17 27.62 -5.63
N GLN A 4 16.86 26.91 -6.54
CA GLN A 4 16.37 25.63 -7.03
C GLN A 4 16.64 24.57 -5.98
N VAL A 5 15.58 23.88 -5.54
CA VAL A 5 15.68 22.75 -4.62
C VAL A 5 16.24 21.55 -5.38
N PRO A 6 17.31 20.89 -4.90
CA PRO A 6 17.84 19.69 -5.55
C PRO A 6 16.80 18.58 -5.56
N ARG A 7 16.55 18.01 -6.74
CA ARG A 7 15.53 16.97 -6.99
C ARG A 7 16.17 15.63 -7.31
N ILE A 8 15.58 14.55 -6.80
CA ILE A 8 15.86 13.17 -7.21
C ILE A 8 14.57 12.58 -7.78
N ALA A 9 14.62 12.10 -9.01
CA ALA A 9 13.54 11.34 -9.62
C ALA A 9 13.85 9.84 -9.53
N ILE A 10 12.90 9.05 -9.02
CA ILE A 10 12.95 7.60 -9.00
C ILE A 10 11.98 7.09 -10.05
N ASP A 11 12.52 6.48 -11.10
CA ASP A 11 11.74 5.83 -12.14
C ASP A 11 11.35 4.43 -11.70
N VAL A 12 10.04 4.19 -11.57
CA VAL A 12 9.49 2.88 -11.17
C VAL A 12 8.81 2.16 -12.34
N SER A 13 9.06 2.57 -13.58
CA SER A 13 8.45 1.97 -14.79
C SER A 13 8.70 0.47 -14.96
N ASN A 14 9.81 -0.05 -14.42
CA ASN A 14 10.15 -1.49 -14.48
C ASN A 14 9.86 -2.23 -13.17
N ILE A 15 9.04 -1.64 -12.28
CA ILE A 15 8.64 -2.26 -11.01
C ILE A 15 7.17 -2.66 -11.13
N ASP A 16 6.93 -3.96 -11.29
CA ASP A 16 5.56 -4.50 -11.37
C ASP A 16 4.85 -4.51 -10.01
N PHE A 17 5.61 -4.79 -8.95
CA PHE A 17 5.10 -4.85 -7.58
C PHE A 17 6.14 -4.37 -6.57
N MET A 18 5.68 -3.62 -5.58
CA MET A 18 6.51 -3.15 -4.47
C MET A 18 5.99 -3.73 -3.16
N GLU A 19 6.77 -4.62 -2.57
CA GLU A 19 6.48 -5.19 -1.25
C GLU A 19 6.52 -4.14 -0.14
N SER A 20 5.84 -4.41 0.99
CA SER A 20 5.77 -3.51 2.14
C SER A 20 7.15 -3.14 2.70
N HIS A 21 8.12 -4.07 2.65
CA HIS A 21 9.49 -3.80 3.07
C HIS A 21 10.19 -2.76 2.17
N ALA A 22 10.09 -2.92 0.85
CA ALA A 22 10.64 -1.98 -0.12
C ALA A 22 10.00 -0.59 0.00
N LEU A 23 8.68 -0.54 0.23
CA LEU A 23 7.97 0.70 0.50
C LEU A 23 8.50 1.39 1.77
N GLY A 24 8.76 0.63 2.84
CA GLY A 24 9.35 1.17 4.07
C GLY A 24 10.72 1.80 3.86
N ILE A 25 11.58 1.17 3.05
CA ILE A 25 12.89 1.71 2.67
C ILE A 25 12.74 3.03 1.91
N LEU A 26 11.78 3.09 0.98
CA LEU A 26 11.53 4.26 0.14
C LEU A 26 10.99 5.44 0.96
N VAL A 27 10.08 5.19 1.90
CA VAL A 27 9.61 6.21 2.85
C VAL A 27 10.73 6.72 3.76
N SER A 28 11.61 5.83 4.24
CA SER A 28 12.78 6.23 5.04
C SER A 28 13.69 7.19 4.27
N HIS A 29 13.96 6.88 3.00
CA HIS A 29 14.77 7.76 2.12
C HIS A 29 14.08 9.09 1.83
N PHE A 30 12.77 9.09 1.59
CA PHE A 30 11.99 10.31 1.40
C PHE A 30 12.17 11.27 2.58
N LEU A 31 12.02 10.77 3.81
CA LEU A 31 12.18 11.57 5.03
C LEU A 31 13.61 12.10 5.20
N ALA A 32 14.62 11.28 4.88
CA ALA A 32 16.01 11.70 4.92
C ALA A 32 16.28 12.84 3.92
N MET A 33 15.74 12.77 2.71
CA MET A 33 15.89 13.80 1.68
C MET A 33 15.17 15.10 2.07
N GLN A 34 13.96 15.02 2.64
CA GLN A 34 13.26 16.21 3.15
C GLN A 34 14.06 16.95 4.23
N ARG A 35 14.68 16.21 5.17
CA ARG A 35 15.55 16.81 6.21
C ARG A 35 16.78 17.50 5.63
N GLN A 36 17.23 17.09 4.46
CA GLN A 36 18.34 17.71 3.73
C GLN A 36 17.89 18.87 2.82
N GLY A 37 16.60 19.23 2.83
CA GLY A 37 16.06 20.25 1.92
C GLY A 37 16.10 19.81 0.46
N ARG A 38 15.94 18.51 0.20
CA ARG A 38 15.88 17.91 -1.15
C ARG A 38 14.48 17.36 -1.41
N GLU A 39 14.11 17.35 -2.67
CA GLU A 39 12.82 16.83 -3.11
C GLU A 39 13.03 15.47 -3.80
N MET A 40 12.24 14.47 -3.41
CA MET A 40 12.24 13.15 -4.03
C MET A 40 10.88 12.93 -4.70
N VAL A 41 10.89 12.53 -5.96
CA VAL A 41 9.68 12.34 -6.78
C VAL A 41 9.71 10.95 -7.39
N LEU A 42 8.60 10.22 -7.30
CA LEU A 42 8.41 8.97 -8.00
C LEU A 42 7.72 9.26 -9.33
N ILE A 43 8.24 8.69 -10.41
CA ILE A 43 7.67 8.82 -11.74
C ILE A 43 7.25 7.46 -12.27
N ASN A 44 6.24 7.44 -13.13
CA ASN A 44 5.68 6.20 -13.72
C ASN A 44 5.06 5.25 -12.69
N THR A 45 4.44 5.76 -11.62
CA THR A 45 3.76 4.95 -10.58
C THR A 45 2.41 4.36 -11.01
N ASN A 46 1.95 4.64 -12.23
CA ASN A 46 0.65 4.18 -12.69
C ASN A 46 0.68 2.67 -12.95
N SER A 47 0.03 1.92 -12.08
CA SER A 47 -0.42 0.57 -12.41
C SER A 47 -1.43 0.68 -13.56
N ASP A 48 -1.23 -0.08 -14.62
CA ASP A 48 -2.19 -0.20 -15.73
C ASP A 48 -3.59 -0.45 -15.14
N PRO A 49 -4.59 0.43 -15.40
CA PRO A 49 -5.92 0.27 -14.86
C PRO A 49 -6.58 -1.06 -15.31
N SER A 50 -6.15 -1.65 -16.43
CA SER A 50 -6.66 -2.93 -16.93
C SER A 50 -6.26 -4.15 -16.08
N GLN A 51 -5.29 -4.03 -15.17
CA GLN A 51 -4.91 -5.11 -14.25
C GLN A 51 -5.76 -5.15 -12.96
N ARG A 52 -6.64 -4.16 -12.71
CA ARG A 52 -7.45 -4.12 -11.48
C ARG A 52 -8.65 -5.07 -11.48
N ASP A 53 -9.07 -5.56 -12.65
CA ASP A 53 -10.30 -6.32 -12.80
C ASP A 53 -10.19 -7.82 -12.42
N HIS A 54 -9.02 -8.28 -11.96
CA HIS A 54 -8.82 -9.68 -11.56
C HIS A 54 -8.85 -9.96 -10.05
N ALA A 55 -9.10 -8.95 -9.20
CA ALA A 55 -9.08 -9.13 -7.75
C ALA A 55 -10.47 -9.30 -7.07
N ASP A 56 -11.56 -9.29 -7.84
CA ASP A 56 -12.92 -9.10 -7.27
C ASP A 56 -13.87 -10.32 -7.35
N HIS A 57 -13.40 -11.57 -7.44
CA HIS A 57 -14.30 -12.75 -7.32
C HIS A 57 -13.76 -13.79 -6.33
N GLN A 58 -13.81 -13.45 -5.04
CA GLN A 58 -13.93 -14.44 -3.96
C GLN A 58 -15.25 -14.15 -3.23
N PRO A 59 -16.30 -14.99 -3.40
CA PRO A 59 -17.54 -14.81 -2.66
C PRO A 59 -17.27 -14.98 -1.16
N ARG A 60 -17.59 -13.94 -0.39
CA ARG A 60 -17.63 -13.99 1.07
C ARG A 60 -18.72 -14.97 1.50
N GLU A 61 -18.35 -16.18 1.89
CA GLU A 61 -19.25 -17.03 2.68
C GLU A 61 -19.44 -16.40 4.06
N THR A 62 -20.57 -15.74 4.25
CA THR A 62 -21.09 -15.33 5.54
C THR A 62 -21.58 -16.55 6.32
N SER A 63 -20.73 -17.17 7.15
CA SER A 63 -21.22 -18.08 8.19
C SER A 63 -21.54 -17.28 9.46
N LEU A 64 -22.75 -16.76 9.47
CA LEU A 64 -23.40 -16.14 10.63
C LEU A 64 -24.03 -17.26 11.48
N ASN A 65 -23.23 -18.10 12.13
CA ASN A 65 -23.74 -19.10 13.07
C ASN A 65 -23.70 -18.57 14.51
N ARG A 66 -24.68 -17.72 14.83
CA ARG A 66 -25.23 -17.60 16.18
C ARG A 66 -26.01 -18.88 16.47
N SER A 67 -25.57 -19.68 17.43
CA SER A 67 -26.48 -20.59 18.16
C SER A 67 -26.27 -20.41 19.64
N CYS A 68 -27.25 -19.74 20.26
CA CYS A 68 -27.42 -19.67 21.70
C CYS A 68 -27.86 -21.06 22.18
N ASN A 69 -27.02 -21.78 22.90
CA ASN A 69 -27.49 -22.96 23.65
C ASN A 69 -27.64 -22.56 25.12
N ALA A 70 -28.89 -22.52 25.54
CA ALA A 70 -29.32 -22.51 26.92
C ALA A 70 -28.74 -23.73 27.64
N ALA A 71 -28.00 -23.50 28.72
CA ALA A 71 -27.67 -24.53 29.69
C ALA A 71 -28.78 -24.49 30.76
N ASP A 72 -29.89 -25.14 30.45
CA ASP A 72 -30.88 -25.59 31.42
C ASP A 72 -30.59 -27.08 31.62
N ASN A 73 -30.13 -27.48 32.80
CA ASN A 73 -30.28 -28.86 33.25
C ASN A 73 -30.17 -28.95 34.78
N THR A 74 -31.34 -28.89 35.38
CA THR A 74 -31.71 -29.42 36.69
C THR A 74 -31.66 -30.95 36.66
N VAL A 75 -30.89 -31.58 37.54
CA VAL A 75 -31.28 -32.70 38.44
C VAL A 75 -30.37 -32.64 39.66
#